data_AF-A0A644ZBT6-F1
#
_entry.id   AF-A0A644ZBT6-F1
#
_cell.length_a   1.000
_cell.length_b   1.000
_cell.length_c   1.000
_cell.angle_alpha   90.00
_cell.angle_beta   90.00
_cell.angle_gamma   90.00
#
_symmetry.space_group_name_H-M   'P 1'
#
loop_
_entity.id
_entity.type
_entity.pdbx_description
1 polymer ?
#
loop_
_entity_poly.entity_id
_entity_poly.type
_entity_poly.pdbx_seq_one_letter_code
_entity_poly.pdbx_strand_id
1 'polypeptide(L)'
;MGDQIKDKNQIKKQSKHHILYLLVMCLLMMFFVIGSLGYTVAQRMPLPFFSATKMISFIETLDRLEPILLTTWVISDFIIITMFAFISMHIIKSLFAVSETKYFSSPLILLGYFGSQYLTSSRFETELFSNSVVLHLNIVFCFIIPAVILAIGKLRKKI
;
A
#
# COMPACT_ATOMS: atom_id res chain seq x y z
N MET A 1 21.55 0.08 -0.16
CA MET A 1 20.61 0.72 -1.10
C MET A 1 20.39 2.21 -0.79
N GLY A 2 20.23 2.63 0.47
CA GLY A 2 20.03 4.07 0.82
C GLY A 2 21.19 5.02 0.46
N ASP A 3 22.42 4.50 0.32
CA ASP A 3 23.59 5.31 -0.08
C ASP A 3 23.73 5.52 -1.59
N GLN A 4 22.92 4.84 -2.41
CA GLN A 4 22.91 5.01 -3.87
C GLN A 4 21.94 6.10 -4.33
N ILE A 5 21.21 6.73 -3.40
CA ILE A 5 20.25 7.79 -3.68
C ILE A 5 21.03 9.11 -3.88
N LYS A 6 21.18 9.52 -5.15
CA LYS A 6 21.71 10.84 -5.52
C LYS A 6 20.77 11.95 -5.04
N ASP A 7 21.34 13.10 -4.65
CA ASP A 7 20.63 14.33 -4.31
C ASP A 7 19.59 14.24 -3.18
N LYS A 8 19.99 13.67 -2.04
CA LYS A 8 19.19 13.58 -0.80
C LYS A 8 18.53 14.91 -0.37
N ASN A 9 19.16 16.05 -0.67
CA ASN A 9 18.62 17.38 -0.36
C ASN A 9 17.44 17.79 -1.26
N GLN A 10 17.45 17.38 -2.53
CA GLN A 10 16.34 17.66 -3.45
C GLN A 10 15.11 16.84 -3.09
N ILE A 11 15.30 15.60 -2.64
CA ILE A 11 14.22 14.72 -2.16
C ILE A 11 13.46 15.37 -1.00
N LYS A 12 14.16 15.99 -0.05
CA LYS A 12 13.51 16.67 1.09
C LYS A 12 12.65 17.88 0.66
N LYS A 13 13.07 18.60 -0.40
CA LYS A 13 12.34 19.75 -0.96
C LYS A 13 11.14 19.30 -1.82
N GLN A 14 11.31 18.25 -2.62
CA GLN A 14 10.25 17.69 -3.47
C GLN A 14 9.22 16.91 -2.66
N SER A 15 9.62 16.26 -1.57
CA SER A 15 8.74 15.49 -0.69
C SER A 15 7.55 16.31 -0.21
N LYS A 16 7.73 17.58 0.18
CA LYS A 16 6.62 18.45 0.60
C LYS A 16 5.58 18.66 -0.50
N HIS A 17 6.02 18.84 -1.75
CA HIS A 17 5.12 19.03 -2.89
C HIS A 17 4.36 17.75 -3.20
N HIS A 18 5.03 16.59 -3.15
CA HIS A 18 4.38 15.29 -3.35
C HIS A 18 3.37 14.96 -2.25
N ILE A 19 3.70 15.25 -0.98
CA ILE A 19 2.78 15.07 0.14
C ILE A 19 1.54 15.94 -0.06
N LEU A 20 1.72 17.22 -0.40
CA LEU A 20 0.61 18.13 -0.66
C LEU A 20 -0.27 17.64 -1.82
N TYR A 21 0.36 17.23 -2.93
CA TYR A 21 -0.35 16.69 -4.10
C TYR A 21 -1.18 15.46 -3.74
N LEU A 22 -0.59 14.49 -3.03
CA LEU A 22 -1.28 13.28 -2.58
C LEU A 22 -2.46 13.60 -1.66
N LEU A 23 -2.27 14.53 -0.72
CA LEU A 23 -3.31 14.96 0.21
C LEU A 23 -4.50 15.57 -0.54
N VAL A 24 -4.24 16.50 -1.47
CA VAL A 24 -5.30 17.14 -2.27
C VAL A 24 -6.06 16.12 -3.11
N MET A 25 -5.35 15.21 -3.79
CA MET A 25 -5.99 14.17 -4.60
C MET A 25 -6.84 13.21 -3.75
N CYS A 26 -6.37 12.85 -2.55
CA CYS A 26 -7.12 12.01 -1.62
C CYS A 26 -8.42 12.69 -1.15
N LEU A 27 -8.37 13.98 -0.80
CA LEU A 27 -9.55 14.75 -0.40
C LEU A 27 -10.57 14.89 -1.54
N LEU A 28 -10.10 15.15 -2.77
CA LEU A 28 -10.98 15.23 -3.94
C LEU A 28 -11.66 13.89 -4.21
N MET A 29 -10.93 12.77 -4.14
CA MET A 29 -11.50 11.44 -4.26
C MET A 29 -12.54 11.16 -3.17
N MET A 30 -12.24 11.50 -1.92
CA MET A 30 -13.17 11.30 -0.80
C MET A 30 -14.44 12.13 -0.96
N PHE A 31 -14.31 13.40 -1.33
CA PHE A 31 -15.45 14.29 -1.61
C PHE A 31 -16.32 13.73 -2.73
N PHE A 32 -15.70 13.27 -3.82
CA PHE A 32 -16.40 12.68 -4.96
C PHE A 32 -17.17 11.41 -4.58
N VAL A 33 -16.55 10.51 -3.81
CA VAL A 33 -17.17 9.25 -3.37
C VAL A 33 -18.32 9.50 -2.39
N ILE A 34 -18.11 10.36 -1.39
CA ILE A 34 -19.17 10.70 -0.41
C ILE A 34 -20.29 11.49 -1.07
N GLY A 35 -19.97 12.40 -1.99
CA GLY A 35 -20.94 13.20 -2.72
C GLY A 35 -21.84 12.39 -3.66
N SER A 36 -21.33 11.30 -4.22
CA SER A 36 -22.10 10.42 -5.12
C SER A 36 -22.86 9.31 -4.39
N LEU A 37 -22.23 8.58 -3.47
CA LEU A 37 -22.83 7.43 -2.78
C LEU A 37 -23.48 7.78 -1.44
N GLY A 38 -23.13 8.90 -0.84
CA GLY A 38 -23.42 9.21 0.56
C GLY A 38 -22.48 8.48 1.53
N TYR A 39 -22.27 9.07 2.71
CA TYR A 39 -21.30 8.60 3.70
C TYR A 39 -21.55 7.14 4.15
N THR A 40 -22.78 6.80 4.52
CA THR A 40 -23.11 5.48 5.09
C THR A 40 -22.94 4.34 4.08
N VAL A 41 -23.24 4.59 2.81
CA VAL A 41 -23.09 3.59 1.75
C VAL A 41 -21.63 3.44 1.37
N ALA A 42 -20.90 4.55 1.21
CA ALA A 42 -19.48 4.54 0.88
C ALA A 42 -18.65 3.78 1.92
N GLN A 43 -18.98 3.92 3.22
CA GLN A 43 -18.26 3.26 4.30
C GLN A 43 -18.41 1.72 4.28
N ARG A 44 -19.57 1.20 3.85
CA ARG A 44 -19.86 -0.24 3.87
C ARG A 44 -19.49 -0.95 2.57
N MET A 45 -19.05 -0.19 1.57
CA MET A 45 -18.79 -0.69 0.24
C MET A 45 -17.31 -1.05 0.10
N PRO A 46 -16.96 -2.22 -0.47
CA PRO A 46 -15.57 -2.67 -0.54
C PRO A 46 -14.70 -1.84 -1.48
N LEU A 47 -15.29 -1.25 -2.53
CA LEU A 47 -14.61 -0.46 -3.56
C LEU A 47 -15.44 0.77 -3.92
N PRO A 48 -15.62 1.71 -2.97
CA PRO A 48 -16.59 2.79 -3.11
C PRO A 48 -16.26 3.75 -4.25
N PHE A 49 -14.97 3.92 -4.59
CA PHE A 49 -14.55 4.70 -5.75
C PHE A 49 -15.05 4.11 -7.08
N PHE A 50 -14.85 2.82 -7.32
CA PHE A 50 -15.29 2.16 -8.56
C PHE A 50 -16.82 2.16 -8.69
N SER A 51 -17.52 2.02 -7.56
CA SER A 51 -18.98 2.10 -7.56
C SER A 51 -19.49 3.53 -7.79
N ALA A 52 -18.81 4.54 -7.24
CA ALA A 52 -19.11 5.95 -7.50
C ALA A 52 -18.93 6.29 -8.99
N THR A 53 -17.91 5.74 -9.66
CA THR A 53 -17.72 5.98 -11.10
C THR A 53 -18.85 5.41 -11.96
N LYS A 54 -19.52 4.34 -11.52
CA LYS A 54 -20.70 3.77 -12.21
C LYS A 54 -21.93 4.66 -12.11
N MET A 55 -22.03 5.55 -11.12
CA MET A 55 -23.19 6.43 -10.97
C MET A 55 -23.13 7.63 -11.93
N ILE A 56 -21.97 7.94 -12.51
CA ILE A 56 -21.81 9.08 -13.43
C ILE A 56 -22.11 8.70 -14.89
N SER A 57 -22.89 7.66 -15.16
CA SER A 57 -23.27 7.21 -16.52
C SER A 57 -24.14 8.20 -17.31
N PHE A 58 -24.01 9.52 -17.08
CA PHE A 58 -24.65 10.59 -17.86
C PHE A 58 -24.15 10.67 -19.31
N ILE A 59 -23.10 9.95 -19.69
CA ILE A 59 -22.53 9.93 -21.04
C ILE A 59 -22.14 8.48 -21.37
N GLU A 60 -22.74 7.87 -22.41
CA GLU A 60 -22.49 6.48 -22.86
C GLU A 60 -20.99 6.15 -23.07
N THR A 61 -20.14 7.17 -23.24
CA THR A 61 -18.69 7.03 -23.39
C THR A 61 -17.97 6.71 -22.06
N LEU A 62 -18.54 7.09 -20.91
CA LEU A 62 -17.95 6.84 -19.59
C LEU A 62 -18.11 5.39 -19.14
N ASP A 63 -19.13 4.67 -19.62
CA ASP A 63 -19.31 3.24 -19.34
C ASP A 63 -18.13 2.39 -19.84
N ARG A 64 -17.38 2.88 -20.84
CA ARG A 64 -16.16 2.23 -21.35
C ARG A 64 -14.92 2.52 -20.52
N LEU A 65 -14.96 3.45 -19.56
CA LEU A 65 -13.82 3.75 -18.69
C LEU A 65 -13.71 2.78 -17.51
N GLU A 66 -14.80 2.18 -17.06
CA GLU A 66 -14.78 1.22 -15.94
C GLU A 66 -13.78 0.07 -16.19
N PRO A 67 -13.82 -0.65 -17.33
CA PRO A 67 -12.89 -1.74 -17.58
C PRO A 67 -11.43 -1.27 -17.62
N ILE A 68 -11.18 -0.06 -18.13
CA ILE A 68 -9.83 0.53 -18.20
C ILE A 68 -9.31 0.80 -16.79
N LEU A 69 -10.12 1.44 -15.94
CA LEU A 69 -9.77 1.75 -14.55
C LEU A 69 -9.51 0.47 -13.74
N LEU A 70 -10.39 -0.54 -13.86
CA LEU A 70 -10.22 -1.84 -13.21
C LEU A 70 -8.94 -2.53 -13.67
N THR A 71 -8.66 -2.52 -14.98
CA THR A 71 -7.45 -3.14 -15.54
C THR A 71 -6.19 -2.44 -15.04
N THR A 72 -6.15 -1.11 -15.05
CA THR A 72 -5.02 -0.34 -14.50
C THR A 72 -4.79 -0.62 -13.02
N TRP A 73 -5.88 -0.74 -12.24
CA TRP A 73 -5.79 -1.07 -10.82
C TRP A 73 -5.25 -2.48 -10.59
N VAL A 74 -5.77 -3.50 -11.30
CA VAL A 74 -5.28 -4.89 -11.20
C VAL A 74 -3.80 -5.00 -11.58
N ILE A 75 -3.38 -4.30 -12.65
CA ILE A 75 -1.97 -4.26 -13.05
C ILE A 75 -1.11 -3.63 -11.95
N SER A 76 -1.59 -2.55 -11.33
CA SER A 76 -0.88 -1.88 -10.24
C SER A 76 -0.70 -2.79 -9.02
N ASP A 77 -1.77 -3.49 -8.61
CA ASP A 77 -1.72 -4.46 -7.52
C ASP A 77 -0.75 -5.61 -7.84
N PHE A 78 -0.76 -6.12 -9.08
CA PHE A 78 0.16 -7.16 -9.52
C PHE A 78 1.63 -6.70 -9.43
N ILE A 79 1.93 -5.46 -9.85
CA ILE A 79 3.28 -4.89 -9.73
C ILE A 79 3.69 -4.79 -8.26
N ILE A 80 2.81 -4.34 -7.37
CA ILE A 80 3.09 -4.22 -5.94
C ILE A 80 3.36 -5.60 -5.31
N ILE A 81 2.52 -6.59 -5.59
CA ILE A 81 2.68 -7.96 -5.07
C ILE A 81 4.01 -8.57 -5.54
N THR A 82 4.33 -8.45 -6.83
CA THR A 82 5.58 -8.98 -7.38
C THR A 82 6.81 -8.26 -6.83
N MET A 83 6.74 -6.94 -6.65
CA MET A 83 7.79 -6.16 -6.00
C MET A 83 8.02 -6.59 -4.55
N PHE A 84 6.97 -6.79 -3.76
CA PHE A 84 7.10 -7.29 -2.40
C PHE A 84 7.65 -8.71 -2.34
N ALA A 85 7.23 -9.60 -3.25
CA ALA A 85 7.80 -10.94 -3.35
C ALA A 85 9.31 -10.90 -3.66
N PHE A 86 9.73 -10.03 -4.57
CA PHE A 86 11.14 -9.81 -4.91
C PHE A 86 11.95 -9.26 -3.72
N ILE A 87 11.42 -8.26 -3.02
CA ILE A 87 12.07 -7.69 -1.82
C ILE A 87 12.21 -8.77 -0.72
N SER A 88 11.13 -9.52 -0.47
CA SER A 88 11.11 -10.61 0.52
C SER A 88 12.15 -11.68 0.19
N MET A 89 12.26 -12.05 -1.08
CA MET A 89 13.29 -12.97 -1.55
C MET A 89 14.71 -12.44 -1.28
N HIS A 90 14.97 -11.17 -1.56
CA HIS A 90 16.27 -10.55 -1.29
C HIS A 90 16.60 -10.51 0.21
N ILE A 91 15.60 -10.25 1.06
CA ILE A 91 15.75 -10.30 2.52
C ILE A 91 16.10 -11.71 2.98
N ILE A 92 15.36 -12.73 2.53
CA ILE A 92 15.62 -14.14 2.86
C ILE A 92 17.03 -14.54 2.39
N LYS A 93 17.41 -14.17 1.16
CA LYS A 93 18.76 -14.42 0.63
C LYS A 93 19.83 -13.82 1.55
N SER A 94 19.62 -12.58 2.01
CA SER A 94 20.56 -11.89 2.89
C SER A 94 20.61 -12.50 4.29
N LEU A 95 19.50 -13.00 4.82
CA LEU A 95 19.42 -13.59 6.16
C LEU A 95 20.02 -15.00 6.22
N PHE A 96 19.79 -15.80 5.18
CA PHE A 96 20.20 -17.21 5.14
C PHE A 96 21.43 -17.47 4.25
N ALA A 97 22.05 -16.42 3.70
CA ALA A 97 23.22 -16.50 2.80
C ALA A 97 23.07 -17.50 1.64
N VAL A 98 21.84 -17.66 1.12
CA VAL A 98 21.53 -18.64 0.07
C VAL A 98 22.10 -18.18 -1.27
N SER A 99 22.84 -19.05 -1.96
CA SER A 99 23.47 -18.75 -3.25
C SER A 99 22.46 -18.65 -4.40
N GLU A 100 21.48 -19.55 -4.42
CA GLU A 100 20.52 -19.75 -5.51
C GLU A 100 19.11 -19.31 -5.11
N THR A 101 18.66 -18.18 -5.66
CA THR A 101 17.31 -17.67 -5.40
C THR A 101 16.25 -18.29 -6.31
N LYS A 102 16.61 -18.79 -7.50
CA LYS A 102 15.64 -19.18 -8.54
C LYS A 102 14.59 -20.21 -8.07
N TYR A 103 14.96 -21.14 -7.20
CA TYR A 103 14.05 -22.18 -6.69
C TYR A 103 13.16 -21.71 -5.53
N PHE A 104 13.51 -20.60 -4.86
CA PHE A 104 12.76 -20.09 -3.70
C PHE A 104 11.57 -19.19 -4.08
N SER A 105 11.49 -18.72 -5.33
CA SER A 105 10.42 -17.81 -5.77
C SER A 105 9.03 -18.44 -5.70
N SER A 106 8.86 -19.65 -6.21
CA SER A 106 7.58 -20.36 -6.22
C SER A 106 7.08 -20.70 -4.81
N PRO A 107 7.88 -21.32 -3.93
CA PRO A 107 7.48 -21.55 -2.53
C PRO A 107 7.10 -20.27 -1.79
N LEU A 108 7.81 -19.16 -2.03
CA LEU A 108 7.52 -17.88 -1.38
C LEU A 108 6.16 -17.30 -1.80
N ILE A 109 5.83 -17.37 -3.10
CA ILE A 109 4.54 -16.92 -3.62
C ILE A 109 3.41 -17.81 -3.09
N LEU A 110 3.61 -19.13 -3.08
CA LEU A 110 2.64 -20.07 -2.53
C LEU A 110 2.40 -19.82 -1.04
N LEU A 111 3.47 -19.62 -0.27
CA LEU A 111 3.40 -19.28 1.14
C LEU A 111 2.64 -17.97 1.34
N GLY A 112 2.91 -16.94 0.54
CA GLY A 112 2.16 -15.68 0.58
C GLY A 112 0.66 -15.87 0.32
N TYR A 113 0.31 -16.68 -0.67
CA TYR A 113 -1.08 -16.98 -1.01
C TYR A 113 -1.81 -17.75 0.09
N PHE A 114 -1.26 -18.89 0.53
CA PHE A 114 -1.85 -19.70 1.60
C PHE A 114 -1.83 -18.98 2.95
N GLY A 115 -0.77 -18.23 3.24
CA GLY A 115 -0.66 -17.40 4.44
C GLY A 115 -1.74 -16.32 4.46
N SER A 116 -2.03 -15.68 3.33
CA SER A 116 -3.13 -14.72 3.24
C SER A 116 -4.48 -15.37 3.51
N GLN A 117 -4.74 -16.55 2.96
CA GLN A 117 -6.00 -17.29 3.19
C GLN A 117 -6.14 -17.76 4.64
N TYR A 118 -5.04 -18.20 5.25
CA TYR A 118 -4.99 -18.61 6.65
C TYR A 118 -5.24 -17.43 7.61
N LEU A 119 -4.70 -16.26 7.31
CA LEU A 119 -4.86 -15.07 8.14
C LEU A 119 -6.29 -14.51 8.08
N THR A 120 -6.88 -14.45 6.88
CA THR A 120 -8.22 -13.89 6.69
C THR A 120 -8.94 -14.66 5.60
N SER A 121 -9.98 -15.40 5.95
CA SER A 121 -10.77 -16.20 5.00
C SER A 121 -11.98 -15.43 4.48
N SER A 122 -12.47 -14.44 5.23
CA SER A 122 -13.58 -13.58 4.81
C SER A 122 -13.21 -12.10 4.82
N ARG A 123 -13.96 -11.30 4.05
CA ARG A 123 -13.78 -9.84 4.01
C ARG A 123 -13.96 -9.20 5.38
N PHE A 124 -14.90 -9.71 6.17
CA PHE A 124 -15.15 -9.23 7.52
C PHE A 124 -13.96 -9.52 8.45
N GLU A 125 -13.37 -10.70 8.36
CA GLU A 125 -12.14 -11.03 9.09
C GLU A 125 -10.97 -10.15 8.65
N THR A 126 -10.85 -9.83 7.36
CA THR A 126 -9.81 -8.90 6.88
C THR A 126 -9.97 -7.51 7.48
N GLU A 127 -11.21 -7.01 7.58
CA GLU A 127 -11.48 -5.71 8.20
C GLU A 127 -11.16 -5.71 9.71
N LEU A 128 -11.58 -6.76 10.43
CA LEU A 128 -11.25 -6.93 11.84
C LEU A 128 -9.74 -7.05 12.05
N PHE A 129 -9.04 -7.86 11.25
CA PHE A 129 -7.59 -8.01 11.30
C PHE A 129 -6.87 -6.69 11.00
N SER A 130 -7.37 -5.92 10.04
CA SER A 130 -6.82 -4.60 9.70
C SER A 130 -6.93 -3.63 10.88
N ASN A 131 -8.13 -3.52 11.47
CA ASN A 131 -8.40 -2.59 12.56
C ASN A 131 -7.74 -3.01 13.88
N SER A 132 -7.62 -4.32 14.13
CA SER A 132 -7.07 -4.84 15.39
C SER A 132 -5.56 -5.09 15.35
N VAL A 133 -5.00 -5.64 14.27
CA VAL A 133 -3.59 -6.03 14.23
C VAL A 133 -2.79 -5.07 13.35
N VAL A 134 -3.23 -4.85 12.11
CA VAL A 134 -2.45 -4.04 11.14
C VAL A 134 -2.31 -2.60 11.61
N LEU A 135 -3.35 -2.00 12.19
CA LEU A 135 -3.29 -0.65 12.75
C LEU A 135 -2.21 -0.52 13.84
N HIS A 136 -2.15 -1.47 14.77
CA HIS A 136 -1.15 -1.46 15.84
C HIS A 136 0.26 -1.67 15.29
N LEU A 137 0.44 -2.61 14.35
CA LEU A 137 1.72 -2.82 13.69
C LEU A 137 2.17 -1.55 12.94
N ASN A 138 1.26 -0.88 12.22
CA ASN A 138 1.57 0.35 11.49
C ASN A 138 2.06 1.46 12.44
N ILE A 139 1.39 1.65 13.59
CA ILE A 139 1.85 2.62 14.60
C ILE A 139 3.27 2.29 15.09
N VAL A 140 3.55 1.02 15.36
CA VAL A 140 4.86 0.58 15.83
C VAL A 140 5.95 0.83 14.79
N PHE A 141 5.75 0.38 13.55
CA PHE A 141 6.76 0.47 12.50
C PHE A 141 6.95 1.89 11.95
N CYS A 142 5.87 2.66 11.78
CA CYS A 142 5.96 4.00 11.19
C CYS A 142 6.28 5.11 12.19
N PHE A 143 5.92 4.97 13.47
CA PHE A 143 6.13 6.03 14.47
C PHE A 143 7.08 5.62 15.58
N ILE A 144 6.84 4.49 16.26
CA ILE A 144 7.61 4.12 17.45
C ILE A 144 9.06 3.80 17.08
N ILE A 145 9.30 2.93 16.09
CA ILE A 145 10.65 2.53 15.69
C ILE A 145 11.48 3.76 15.24
N PRO A 146 11.01 4.63 14.32
CA PRO A 146 11.76 5.83 13.95
C PRO A 146 12.02 6.77 15.12
N ALA A 147 11.05 6.96 16.03
CA ALA A 147 11.23 7.81 17.21
C ALA A 147 12.32 7.27 18.15
N VAL A 148 12.34 5.95 18.38
CA VAL A 148 13.38 5.29 19.19
C VAL A 148 14.75 5.41 18.53
N ILE A 149 14.84 5.19 17.22
CA ILE A 149 16.10 5.36 16.47
C ILE A 149 16.61 6.80 16.56
N LEU A 150 15.73 7.80 16.46
CA LEU A 150 16.08 9.21 16.63
C LEU A 150 16.54 9.53 18.06
N ALA A 151 15.87 8.98 19.08
CA ALA A 151 16.24 9.17 20.48
C ALA A 151 17.65 8.59 20.75
N ILE A 152 17.91 7.36 20.30
CA ILE A 152 19.23 6.72 20.42
C ILE A 152 20.28 7.51 19.63
N GLY A 153 19.94 8.00 18.43
CA GLY A 153 20.83 8.83 17.62
C GLY A 153 21.29 10.09 18.32
N LYS A 154 20.35 10.82 18.95
CA LYS A 154 20.64 12.02 19.76
C LYS A 154 21.48 11.69 21.00
N LEU A 155 21.15 10.60 21.72
CA LEU A 155 21.91 10.17 22.89
C LEU A 155 23.37 9.80 22.55
N ARG A 156 23.59 9.22 21.36
CA ARG A 156 24.93 8.90 20.84
C ARG A 156 25.66 10.09 20.20
N LYS A 157 25.06 11.29 20.13
CA LYS A 157 25.58 12.48 19.40
C LYS A 157 25.98 12.20 17.94
N LYS A 158 25.36 11.20 17.30
CA LYS A 158 25.60 10.87 15.87
C LYS A 158 24.66 11.62 14.93
N ILE A 159 23.64 12.28 15.49
CA ILE A 159 22.61 13.12 14.86
C ILE A 159 22.36 14.27 15.84
#